data_AF-A0A2G9ULB3-F1
#
_entry.id   AF-A0A2G9ULB3-F1
#
_cell.length_a   1.000
_cell.length_b   1.000
_cell.length_c   1.000
_cell.angle_alpha   90.00
_cell.angle_beta   90.00
_cell.angle_gamma   90.00
#
_symmetry.space_group_name_H-M   'P 1'
#
loop_
_entity.id
_entity.type
_entity.pdbx_description
1 polymer ?
#
loop_
_entity_poly.entity_id
_entity_poly.type
_entity_poly.pdbx_seq_one_letter_code
_entity_poly.pdbx_strand_id
1 'polypeptide(L)'
;MATNECYDDKMIGPIHVEISADDILSCCTKGGWGCRGGWTTSAWDFFVKEGAVTGGNYGSKDCCRPYEIPTCGWHKGEPHYKCRELYKGGTPACKKECQPGYNKNYTMDKYYGAIPPIRESAMDKSEECKKKYLHDAFI
;
A
#
# COMPACT_ATOMS: atom_id res chain seq x y z
N MET A 1 19.24 -12.65 -33.95
CA MET A 1 18.35 -11.52 -33.65
C MET A 1 18.15 -11.54 -32.14
N ALA A 2 18.92 -10.73 -31.39
CA ALA A 2 18.83 -10.69 -29.93
C ALA A 2 17.63 -9.83 -29.52
N THR A 3 16.79 -10.33 -28.61
CA THR A 3 15.60 -9.62 -28.14
C THR A 3 16.02 -8.44 -27.24
N ASN A 4 15.50 -7.26 -27.55
CA ASN A 4 15.75 -6.01 -26.84
C ASN A 4 14.95 -5.92 -25.52
N GLU A 5 14.96 -6.98 -24.70
CA GLU A 5 14.19 -7.02 -23.44
C GLU A 5 14.57 -5.91 -22.44
N CYS A 6 15.75 -5.28 -22.59
CA CYS A 6 16.16 -4.14 -21.77
C CYS A 6 15.81 -2.78 -22.40
N TYR A 7 15.63 -2.69 -23.72
CA TYR A 7 15.47 -1.40 -24.42
C TYR A 7 14.05 -0.83 -24.30
N ASP A 8 13.06 -1.70 -24.07
CA ASP A 8 11.67 -1.32 -23.78
C ASP A 8 11.49 -0.80 -22.34
N ASP A 9 12.46 -1.03 -21.46
CA ASP A 9 12.43 -0.65 -20.04
C ASP A 9 13.00 0.76 -19.78
N LYS A 10 12.93 1.65 -20.78
CA LYS A 10 13.35 3.05 -20.69
C LYS A 10 12.43 3.83 -19.72
N MET A 11 12.71 3.65 -18.43
CA MET A 11 12.43 4.52 -17.27
C MET A 11 10.96 4.82 -16.92
N ILE A 12 10.14 3.79 -16.72
CA ILE A 12 9.15 3.87 -15.64
C ILE A 12 9.87 3.36 -14.39
N GLY A 13 10.37 4.28 -13.56
CA GLY A 13 10.96 3.92 -12.27
C GLY A 13 9.97 3.12 -11.41
N PRO A 14 10.45 2.42 -10.37
CA PRO A 14 9.58 1.64 -9.50
C PRO A 14 8.46 2.54 -8.95
N ILE A 15 7.22 2.11 -9.18
CA ILE A 15 6.05 2.85 -8.69
C ILE A 15 6.02 2.70 -7.17
N HIS A 16 6.20 3.82 -6.46
CA HIS A 16 6.07 3.86 -5.01
C HIS A 16 4.66 4.33 -4.65
N VAL A 17 3.88 3.45 -4.01
CA VAL A 17 2.56 3.78 -3.49
C VAL A 17 2.47 3.44 -2.01
N GLU A 18 1.74 4.26 -1.27
CA GLU A 18 1.35 3.94 0.10
C GLU A 18 0.00 3.20 0.07
N ILE A 19 -0.06 2.01 0.66
CA ILE A 19 -1.27 1.19 0.70
C ILE A 19 -2.14 1.62 1.88
N SER A 20 -3.45 1.72 1.66
CA SER A 20 -4.40 2.14 2.68
C SER A 20 -4.52 1.13 3.81
N ALA A 21 -3.99 1.51 4.97
CA ALA A 21 -4.25 0.83 6.23
C ALA A 21 -5.76 0.86 6.57
N ASP A 22 -6.48 1.92 6.21
CA ASP A 22 -7.91 2.06 6.46
C ASP A 22 -8.73 1.06 5.67
N ASP A 23 -8.36 0.83 4.40
CA ASP A 23 -9.04 -0.13 3.53
C ASP A 23 -8.89 -1.57 4.04
N ILE A 24 -7.67 -1.96 4.40
CA ILE A 24 -7.41 -3.27 4.99
C ILE A 24 -8.13 -3.41 6.34
N LEU A 25 -8.03 -2.39 7.22
CA LEU A 25 -8.63 -2.41 8.56
C LEU A 25 -10.16 -2.54 8.52
N SER A 26 -10.81 -1.79 7.63
CA SER A 26 -12.27 -1.68 7.58
C SER A 26 -12.93 -2.74 6.71
N CYS A 27 -12.28 -3.18 5.62
CA CYS A 27 -12.89 -4.08 4.64
C CYS A 27 -12.43 -5.55 4.74
N CYS A 28 -11.36 -5.85 5.48
CA CYS A 28 -10.93 -7.24 5.71
C CYS A 28 -11.86 -7.94 6.73
N THR A 29 -12.94 -8.54 6.25
CA THR A 29 -13.94 -9.22 7.09
C THR A 29 -13.39 -10.43 7.86
N LYS A 30 -12.34 -11.07 7.35
CA LYS A 30 -11.64 -12.20 8.00
C LYS A 30 -10.44 -11.74 8.84
N GLY A 31 -10.13 -10.44 8.81
CA GLY A 31 -8.96 -9.85 9.45
C GLY A 31 -9.04 -9.77 10.97
N GLY A 32 -10.23 -9.99 11.56
CA GLY A 32 -10.48 -9.89 12.99
C GLY A 32 -11.59 -8.90 13.32
N TRP A 33 -11.39 -8.11 14.37
CA TRP A 33 -12.36 -7.16 14.91
C TRP A 33 -11.94 -5.70 14.72
N GLY A 34 -11.22 -5.42 13.63
CA GLY A 34 -10.72 -4.09 13.28
C GLY A 34 -9.90 -3.44 14.41
N CYS A 35 -10.35 -2.30 14.93
CA CYS A 35 -9.67 -1.57 16.02
C CYS A 35 -9.62 -2.34 17.35
N ARG A 36 -10.27 -3.50 17.46
CA ARG A 36 -10.20 -4.38 18.64
C ARG A 36 -9.18 -5.51 18.50
N GLY A 37 -8.39 -5.51 17.42
CA GLY A 37 -7.36 -6.50 17.14
C GLY A 37 -7.72 -7.43 15.98
N GLY A 38 -6.71 -8.12 15.45
CA GLY A 38 -6.84 -8.95 14.27
C GLY A 38 -5.61 -9.81 13.96
N TRP A 39 -5.69 -10.55 12.85
CA TRP A 39 -4.66 -11.47 12.39
C TRP A 39 -3.92 -10.93 11.17
N THR A 40 -2.60 -10.83 11.29
CA THR A 40 -1.72 -10.32 10.23
C THR A 40 -1.75 -11.19 8.97
N THR A 41 -1.85 -12.51 9.13
CA THR A 41 -1.96 -13.45 8.01
C THR A 41 -3.20 -13.21 7.16
N SER A 42 -4.34 -12.93 7.80
CA SER A 42 -5.60 -12.60 7.10
C SER A 42 -5.53 -11.27 6.36
N ALA A 43 -4.79 -10.29 6.89
CA ALA A 43 -4.56 -9.01 6.21
C ALA A 43 -3.75 -9.20 4.91
N TRP A 44 -2.69 -10.01 4.94
CA TRP A 44 -1.93 -10.37 3.74
C TRP A 44 -2.76 -11.17 2.74
N ASP A 45 -3.54 -12.14 3.23
CA ASP A 45 -4.48 -12.91 2.41
C ASP A 45 -5.49 -12.00 1.69
N PHE A 46 -6.03 -11.00 2.39
CA PHE A 46 -6.90 -9.99 1.80
C PHE A 46 -6.16 -9.17 0.76
N PHE A 47 -4.93 -8.71 1.05
CA PHE A 47 -4.15 -7.94 0.09
C PHE A 47 -3.82 -8.73 -1.18
N VAL A 48 -3.59 -10.03 -1.07
CA VAL A 48 -3.37 -10.90 -2.24
C VAL A 48 -4.68 -11.15 -3.02
N LYS A 49 -5.78 -11.47 -2.33
CA LYS A 49 -7.02 -11.95 -2.97
C LYS A 49 -7.96 -10.83 -3.42
N GLU A 50 -8.11 -9.81 -2.60
CA GLU A 50 -9.04 -8.69 -2.83
C GLU A 50 -8.32 -7.40 -3.20
N GLY A 51 -7.06 -7.27 -2.80
CA GLY A 51 -6.27 -6.06 -2.98
C GLY A 51 -6.66 -4.94 -2.02
N ALA A 52 -5.82 -3.92 -1.93
CA ALA A 52 -6.05 -2.72 -1.15
C ALA A 52 -5.79 -1.48 -2.01
N VAL A 53 -6.55 -0.41 -1.78
CA VAL A 53 -6.36 0.85 -2.50
C VAL A 53 -5.20 1.66 -1.93
N THR A 54 -4.77 2.73 -2.61
CA THR A 54 -3.81 3.67 -2.03
C THR A 54 -4.40 4.37 -0.80
N GLY A 55 -3.53 4.70 0.15
CA GLY A 55 -3.89 5.46 1.33
C GLY A 55 -2.80 6.41 1.77
N GLY A 56 -2.95 6.87 3.01
CA GLY A 56 -2.07 7.85 3.62
C GLY A 56 -2.48 8.12 5.05
N ASN A 57 -1.70 8.96 5.73
CA ASN A 57 -2.06 9.47 7.04
C ASN A 57 -3.40 10.22 7.05
N TYR A 58 -3.90 10.44 8.26
CA TYR A 58 -5.09 11.27 8.47
C TYR A 58 -4.96 12.63 7.77
N GLY A 59 -5.96 12.96 6.96
CA GLY A 59 -6.01 14.22 6.21
C GLY A 59 -5.31 14.21 4.84
N SER A 60 -4.59 13.15 4.46
CA SER A 60 -3.97 13.04 3.14
C SER A 60 -4.98 13.14 2.00
N LYS A 61 -4.62 13.87 0.94
CA LYS A 61 -5.49 14.12 -0.24
C LYS A 61 -5.05 13.38 -1.51
N ASP A 62 -3.77 13.02 -1.59
CA ASP A 62 -3.18 12.38 -2.77
C ASP A 62 -3.28 10.84 -2.73
N CYS A 63 -4.39 10.31 -2.21
CA CYS A 63 -4.64 8.87 -2.12
C CYS A 63 -6.15 8.55 -2.16
N CYS A 64 -6.50 7.30 -2.42
CA CYS A 64 -7.90 6.87 -2.47
C CYS A 64 -8.56 6.91 -1.08
N ARG A 65 -7.97 6.23 -0.09
CA ARG A 65 -8.51 6.12 1.27
C ARG A 65 -7.46 6.47 2.33
N PRO A 66 -7.41 7.73 2.81
CA PRO A 66 -6.57 8.10 3.93
C PRO A 66 -7.10 7.48 5.24
N TYR A 67 -6.24 7.37 6.24
CA TYR A 67 -6.62 6.86 7.55
C TYR A 67 -7.66 7.77 8.22
N GLU A 68 -8.78 7.21 8.69
CA GLU A 68 -9.87 8.03 9.26
C GLU A 68 -9.66 8.42 10.73
N ILE A 69 -8.75 7.74 11.43
CA ILE A 69 -8.47 8.00 12.85
C ILE A 69 -7.32 9.00 12.98
N PRO A 70 -7.51 10.15 13.65
CA PRO A 70 -6.47 11.16 13.79
C PRO A 70 -5.32 10.67 14.67
N THR A 71 -4.13 11.24 14.45
CA THR A 71 -2.95 10.99 15.28
C THR A 71 -3.22 11.37 16.74
N CYS A 72 -2.64 10.61 17.66
CA CYS A 72 -2.90 10.76 19.08
C CYS A 72 -1.72 10.24 19.89
N GLY A 73 -1.70 10.58 21.18
CA GLY A 73 -0.70 10.09 22.11
C GLY A 73 0.04 11.22 22.81
N TRP A 74 1.23 10.91 23.29
CA TRP A 74 2.10 11.87 23.94
C TRP A 74 3.35 12.08 23.09
N HIS A 75 3.37 13.20 22.39
CA HIS A 75 4.52 13.64 21.60
C HIS A 75 5.08 14.93 22.21
N LYS A 76 6.40 15.07 22.16
CA LYS A 76 7.09 16.24 22.73
C LYS A 76 6.75 17.48 21.90
N GLY A 77 6.13 18.48 22.52
CA GLY A 77 5.77 19.75 21.87
C GLY A 77 4.38 19.76 21.22
N GLU A 78 3.59 18.69 21.37
CA GLU A 78 2.21 18.62 20.88
C GLU A 78 1.21 18.48 22.04
N PRO A 79 -0.03 18.95 21.87
CA PRO A 79 -1.09 18.68 22.84
C PRO A 79 -1.28 17.17 23.05
N HIS A 80 -1.47 16.75 24.30
CA HIS A 80 -1.72 15.34 24.60
C HIS A 80 -3.15 14.97 24.22
N TYR A 81 -3.31 14.16 23.18
CA TYR A 81 -4.61 13.63 22.77
C TYR A 81 -4.82 12.22 23.31
N LYS A 82 -5.90 12.02 24.07
CA LYS A 82 -6.30 10.71 24.57
C LYS A 82 -6.75 9.82 23.42
N CYS A 83 -5.86 8.96 22.93
CA CYS A 83 -6.12 8.03 21.81
C CYS A 83 -7.43 7.27 21.92
N ARG A 84 -7.74 6.77 23.13
CA ARG A 84 -8.97 6.01 23.37
C ARG A 84 -10.23 6.77 23.02
N GLU A 85 -10.22 8.10 23.09
CA GLU A 85 -11.37 8.93 22.78
C GLU A 85 -11.61 9.09 21.29
N LEU A 86 -10.56 8.97 20.48
CA LEU A 86 -10.58 9.21 19.03
C LEU A 86 -11.08 8.00 18.22
N TYR A 87 -10.96 6.79 18.74
CA TYR A 87 -11.56 5.58 18.16
C TYR A 87 -12.79 5.08 18.92
N LYS A 88 -13.42 5.91 19.79
CA LYS A 88 -14.66 5.51 20.51
C LYS A 88 -15.79 5.10 19.57
N GLY A 89 -15.80 5.64 18.34
CA GLY A 89 -16.72 5.23 17.26
C GLY A 89 -16.52 3.80 16.75
N GLY A 90 -15.45 3.12 17.16
CA GLY A 90 -15.10 1.78 16.71
C GLY A 90 -14.25 1.79 15.45
N THR A 91 -14.23 0.65 14.76
CA THR A 91 -13.58 0.50 13.46
C THR A 91 -14.32 1.37 12.42
N PRO A 92 -13.62 2.16 11.59
CA PRO A 92 -14.24 2.85 10.47
C PRO A 92 -15.03 1.90 9.57
N ALA A 93 -16.08 2.41 8.94
CA ALA A 93 -16.90 1.61 8.03
C ALA A 93 -16.10 1.22 6.77
N CYS A 94 -16.36 0.03 6.22
CA CYS A 94 -15.81 -0.34 4.92
C CYS A 94 -16.45 0.50 3.82
N LYS A 95 -15.72 1.51 3.33
CA LYS A 95 -16.13 2.35 2.20
C LYS A 95 -15.42 1.88 0.94
N LYS A 96 -16.16 1.29 0.01
CA LYS A 96 -15.62 0.86 -1.30
C LYS A 96 -15.64 2.02 -2.31
N GLU A 97 -15.16 3.17 -1.87
CA GLU A 97 -15.12 4.43 -2.62
C GLU A 97 -13.84 5.20 -2.24
N CYS A 98 -13.32 5.99 -3.17
CA CYS A 98 -12.21 6.90 -2.91
C CYS A 98 -12.74 8.25 -2.44
N GLN A 99 -11.89 9.01 -1.74
CA GLN A 99 -12.24 10.36 -1.31
C GLN A 99 -12.56 11.29 -2.50
N PRO A 100 -13.46 12.27 -2.32
CA PRO A 100 -13.80 13.23 -3.36
C PRO A 100 -12.56 13.97 -3.90
N GLY A 101 -12.47 14.10 -5.22
CA GLY A 101 -11.37 14.79 -5.89
C GLY A 101 -10.14 13.92 -6.19
N TYR A 102 -10.09 12.67 -5.70
CA TYR A 102 -9.06 11.72 -6.11
C TYR A 102 -9.29 11.25 -7.57
N ASN A 103 -8.20 11.05 -8.30
CA ASN A 103 -8.21 10.87 -9.77
C ASN A 103 -8.61 9.47 -10.25
N LYS A 104 -8.68 8.48 -9.35
CA LYS A 104 -9.11 7.11 -9.66
C LYS A 104 -10.30 6.73 -8.78
N ASN A 105 -11.13 5.83 -9.28
CA ASN A 105 -12.16 5.19 -8.45
C ASN A 105 -11.57 4.00 -7.68
N TYR A 106 -12.34 3.49 -6.72
CA TYR A 106 -11.88 2.45 -5.79
C TYR A 106 -11.39 1.18 -6.49
N THR A 107 -12.07 0.71 -7.54
CA THR A 107 -11.69 -0.54 -8.22
C THR A 107 -10.45 -0.34 -9.10
N MET A 108 -10.29 0.84 -9.70
CA MET A 108 -9.12 1.19 -10.52
C MET A 108 -7.86 1.45 -9.69
N ASP A 109 -8.00 1.73 -8.40
CA ASP A 109 -6.87 2.02 -7.50
C ASP A 109 -6.42 0.83 -6.66
N LYS A 110 -6.93 -0.38 -6.94
CA LYS A 110 -6.54 -1.60 -6.22
C LYS A 110 -5.14 -2.07 -6.61
N TYR A 111 -4.32 -2.30 -5.59
CA TYR A 111 -3.04 -3.00 -5.69
C TYR A 111 -3.15 -4.35 -4.99
N TYR A 112 -2.41 -5.33 -5.49
CA TYR A 112 -2.48 -6.71 -5.03
C TYR A 112 -1.12 -7.18 -4.56
N GLY A 113 -1.11 -7.93 -3.47
CA GLY A 113 0.09 -8.65 -3.03
C GLY A 113 0.41 -9.79 -3.99
N ALA A 114 1.70 -10.00 -4.25
CA ALA A 114 2.18 -11.20 -4.93
C ALA A 114 2.58 -12.26 -3.89
N ILE A 115 2.19 -13.51 -4.11
CA ILE A 115 2.78 -14.63 -3.38
C ILE A 115 4.10 -14.97 -4.11
N PRO A 116 5.27 -14.84 -3.46
CA PRO A 116 6.51 -15.24 -4.09
C PRO A 116 6.46 -16.75 -4.38
N PRO A 117 6.83 -17.21 -5.58
CA PRO A 117 6.97 -18.64 -5.83
C PRO A 117 8.02 -19.20 -4.87
N ILE A 118 7.77 -20.38 -4.32
CA ILE A 118 8.67 -21.07 -3.38
C ILE A 118 9.85 -21.68 -4.17
N ARG A 119 10.62 -20.86 -4.90
CA ARG A 119 11.86 -21.26 -5.57
C ARG A 119 12.82 -20.09 -5.65
N GLU A 120 14.01 -20.38 -5.11
CA GLU A 120 15.32 -19.74 -5.17
C GLU A 120 15.45 -18.49 -6.07
N SER A 121 15.87 -17.39 -5.44
CA SER A 121 16.36 -16.15 -6.06
C SER A 121 15.44 -15.50 -7.10
N ALA A 122 14.46 -14.71 -6.65
CA ALA A 122 14.16 -13.47 -7.36
C ALA A 122 15.34 -12.51 -7.15
N MET A 123 16.48 -12.78 -7.80
CA MET A 123 17.47 -11.75 -8.02
C MET A 123 16.83 -10.78 -9.01
N ASP A 124 16.63 -9.56 -8.54
CA ASP A 124 15.92 -8.49 -9.21
C ASP A 124 16.45 -8.30 -10.65
N LYS A 125 15.60 -8.55 -11.66
CA LYS A 125 15.92 -8.31 -13.08
C LYS A 125 16.36 -6.85 -13.32
N SER A 126 16.00 -5.93 -12.43
CA SER A 126 16.46 -4.53 -12.47
C SER A 126 17.96 -4.40 -12.24
N GLU A 127 18.57 -5.24 -11.38
CA GLU A 127 20.02 -5.23 -11.14
C GLU A 127 20.81 -5.79 -12.32
N GLU A 128 20.26 -6.79 -13.01
CA GLU A 128 20.87 -7.34 -14.24
C GLU A 128 20.81 -6.32 -15.39
N CYS A 129 19.69 -5.60 -15.55
CA CYS A 129 19.58 -4.50 -16.50
C CYS A 129 20.54 -3.35 -16.16
N LYS A 130 20.64 -2.93 -14.90
CA LYS A 130 21.59 -1.88 -14.47
C LYS A 130 23.03 -2.24 -14.80
N LYS A 131 23.45 -3.48 -14.53
CA LYS A 131 24.79 -3.97 -14.83
C LYS A 131 25.08 -3.95 -16.33
N LYS A 132 24.11 -4.35 -17.15
CA LYS A 132 24.24 -4.33 -18.61
C LYS A 132 24.33 -2.89 -19.17
N TYR A 133 23.47 -1.99 -18.70
CA TYR A 133 23.53 -0.57 -19.07
C TYR A 133 24.86 0.10 -18.68
N LEU A 134 25.40 -0.19 -17.49
CA LEU A 134 26.70 0.34 -17.07
C LEU A 134 27.83 -0.26 -17.92
N HIS A 135 27.78 -1.54 -18.25
CA HIS A 135 28.79 -2.16 -19.10
C HIS A 135 28.81 -1.57 -20.51
N ASP A 136 27.64 -1.31 -21.10
CA ASP A 136 27.49 -0.76 -22.45
C ASP A 136 27.74 0.76 -22.53
N ALA A 137 27.72 1.48 -21.39
CA ALA A 137 28.02 2.92 -21.31
C ALA A 137 29.52 3.23 -21.15
N PHE A 138 30.34 2.22 -20.87
CA PHE A 138 31.80 2.34 -20.67
C PHE A 138 32.61 1.63 -21.77
N ILE A 139 31.98 1.26 -22.88
CA ILE A 139 32.62 0.76 -24.12
C ILE A 139 32.34 1.73 -25.26
#